data_AF-A0A2K8P3Z5-F1
#
_entry.id   AF-A0A2K8P3Z5-F1
#
_cell.length_a   1.000
_cell.length_b   1.000
_cell.length_c   1.000
_cell.angle_alpha   90.00
_cell.angle_beta   90.00
_cell.angle_gamma   90.00
#
_symmetry.space_group_name_H-M   'P 1'
#
loop_
_entity.id
_entity.type
_entity.pdbx_description
1 polymer ?
#
loop_
_entity_poly.entity_id
_entity_poly.type
_entity_poly.pdbx_seq_one_letter_code
_entity_poly.pdbx_strand_id
1 'polypeptide(L)'
;MLIELLAKGLISKHKLLLENYKKISMNENQVMIVLLTMQFSDENKKMITPLKLSKFMNISIDTIEVELQDLVDKRLVKIKPREIDFSQLFLKIVLLIENESIKKGETYFIQTIEKEIGWKFTIPQIEELKDLLQTSISRQQVLDILYKHQISDYEAFLKLIGKYSNKIEKSLKFNWLEN
;
A
#
# COMPACT_ATOMS: atom_id res chain seq x y z
N MET A 1 4.98 -1.28 7.22
CA MET A 1 4.22 -1.44 8.49
C MET A 1 3.24 -2.61 8.41
N LEU A 2 2.44 -2.72 7.32
CA LEU A 2 1.54 -3.86 7.10
C LEU A 2 2.27 -5.15 6.71
N ILE A 3 3.40 -5.08 6.01
CA ILE A 3 4.21 -6.25 5.63
C ILE A 3 4.69 -7.01 6.87
N GLU A 4 5.17 -6.29 7.89
CA GLU A 4 5.62 -6.89 9.16
C GLU A 4 4.48 -7.55 9.93
N LEU A 5 3.30 -6.90 9.95
CA LEU A 5 2.11 -7.45 10.59
C LEU A 5 1.60 -8.71 9.87
N LEU A 6 1.68 -8.74 8.52
CA LEU A 6 1.40 -9.93 7.73
C LEU A 6 2.39 -11.06 8.05
N ALA A 7 3.69 -10.76 8.14
CA ALA A 7 4.74 -11.74 8.47
C ALA A 7 4.58 -12.32 9.88
N LYS A 8 4.12 -11.50 10.84
CA LYS A 8 3.81 -11.93 12.22
C LYS A 8 2.47 -12.68 12.36
N GLY A 9 1.72 -12.83 11.28
CA GLY A 9 0.40 -13.50 11.32
C GLY A 9 -0.68 -12.70 12.05
N LEU A 10 -0.46 -11.41 12.29
CA LEU A 10 -1.41 -10.53 13.01
C LEU A 10 -2.53 -10.00 12.10
N ILE A 11 -2.44 -10.25 10.80
CA ILE A 11 -3.46 -9.90 9.83
C ILE A 11 -4.04 -11.16 9.21
N SER A 12 -5.36 -11.26 9.20
CA SER A 12 -6.07 -12.35 8.52
C SER A 12 -5.87 -12.25 7.01
N LYS A 13 -5.16 -13.23 6.44
CA LYS A 13 -5.01 -13.42 4.98
C LYS A 13 -6.36 -13.59 4.29
N HIS A 14 -7.31 -14.29 4.92
CA HIS A 14 -8.67 -14.45 4.42
C HIS A 14 -9.38 -13.10 4.24
N LYS A 15 -9.35 -12.27 5.30
CA LYS A 15 -9.96 -10.94 5.27
C LYS A 15 -9.28 -10.04 4.23
N LEU A 16 -7.95 -10.02 4.21
CA LEU A 16 -7.17 -9.25 3.23
C LEU A 16 -7.56 -9.60 1.79
N LEU A 17 -7.68 -10.89 1.48
CA LEU A 17 -8.08 -11.36 0.16
C LEU A 17 -9.49 -10.89 -0.20
N LEU A 18 -10.49 -11.20 0.65
CA LEU A 18 -11.89 -10.90 0.38
C LEU A 18 -12.15 -9.39 0.19
N GLU A 19 -11.45 -8.54 0.94
CA GLU A 19 -11.64 -7.09 0.87
C GLU A 19 -10.90 -6.44 -0.33
N ASN A 20 -9.92 -7.11 -0.94
CA ASN A 20 -9.01 -6.47 -1.90
C ASN A 20 -8.77 -7.24 -3.21
N TYR A 21 -9.32 -8.45 -3.40
CA TYR A 21 -9.06 -9.27 -4.60
C TYR A 21 -9.39 -8.56 -5.92
N LYS A 22 -10.47 -7.75 -5.94
CA LYS A 22 -10.83 -6.98 -7.14
C LYS A 22 -9.77 -5.95 -7.52
N LYS A 23 -9.08 -5.35 -6.53
CA LYS A 23 -8.04 -4.33 -6.76
C LYS A 23 -6.79 -4.89 -7.45
N ILE A 24 -6.61 -6.20 -7.40
CA ILE A 24 -5.50 -6.92 -8.05
C ILE A 24 -5.99 -7.78 -9.22
N SER A 25 -7.18 -7.48 -9.75
CA SER A 25 -7.76 -8.11 -10.93
C SER A 25 -7.99 -9.61 -10.78
N MET A 26 -8.32 -10.09 -9.58
CA MET A 26 -8.80 -11.46 -9.40
C MET A 26 -10.32 -11.53 -9.59
N ASN A 27 -10.79 -12.68 -10.05
CA ASN A 27 -12.21 -13.02 -10.07
C ASN A 27 -12.59 -13.93 -8.87
N GLU A 28 -13.87 -14.22 -8.72
CA GLU A 28 -14.40 -15.02 -7.62
C GLU A 28 -13.94 -16.49 -7.67
N ASN A 29 -13.75 -17.08 -8.85
CA ASN A 29 -13.20 -18.44 -8.99
C ASN A 29 -11.79 -18.52 -8.42
N GLN A 30 -10.95 -17.55 -8.76
CA GLN A 30 -9.58 -17.43 -8.28
C GLN A 30 -9.52 -17.23 -6.78
N VAL A 31 -10.40 -16.40 -6.23
CA VAL A 31 -10.54 -16.23 -4.78
C VAL A 31 -10.87 -17.57 -4.12
N MET A 32 -11.82 -18.32 -4.67
CA MET A 32 -12.22 -19.61 -4.14
C MET A 32 -11.08 -20.65 -4.20
N ILE A 33 -10.33 -20.69 -5.30
CA ILE A 33 -9.14 -21.53 -5.45
C ILE A 33 -8.13 -21.24 -4.34
N VAL A 34 -7.83 -19.96 -4.08
CA VAL A 34 -6.88 -19.55 -3.02
C VAL A 34 -7.39 -19.97 -1.64
N LEU A 35 -8.66 -19.67 -1.32
CA LEU A 35 -9.25 -19.98 -0.02
C LEU A 35 -9.26 -21.49 0.26
N LEU A 36 -9.71 -22.30 -0.70
CA LEU A 36 -9.71 -23.75 -0.59
C LEU A 36 -8.29 -24.30 -0.46
N THR A 37 -7.34 -23.75 -1.23
CA THR A 37 -5.94 -24.17 -1.12
C THR A 37 -5.38 -23.87 0.27
N MET A 38 -5.62 -22.67 0.81
CA MET A 38 -5.20 -22.30 2.17
C MET A 38 -5.80 -23.23 3.22
N GLN A 39 -7.10 -23.49 3.16
CA GLN A 39 -7.80 -24.40 4.07
C GLN A 39 -7.18 -25.81 4.05
N PHE A 40 -6.93 -26.38 2.87
CA PHE A 40 -6.42 -27.75 2.77
C PHE A 40 -4.92 -27.87 3.00
N SER A 41 -4.15 -26.80 2.80
CA SER A 41 -2.72 -26.75 3.11
C SER A 41 -2.45 -26.88 4.60
N ASP A 42 -3.32 -26.32 5.45
CA ASP A 42 -3.22 -26.41 6.91
C ASP A 42 -3.53 -27.82 7.44
N GLU A 43 -4.40 -28.57 6.77
CA GLU A 43 -4.90 -29.85 7.29
C GLU A 43 -4.01 -31.06 6.98
N ASN A 44 -3.22 -31.08 5.90
CA ASN A 44 -2.63 -32.36 5.43
C ASN A 44 -1.28 -32.33 4.70
N LYS A 45 -0.61 -31.19 4.48
CA LYS A 45 0.66 -31.07 3.71
C LYS A 45 0.67 -31.73 2.31
N LYS A 46 -0.46 -32.24 1.81
CA LYS A 46 -0.59 -32.85 0.48
C LYS A 46 -0.82 -31.73 -0.53
N MET A 47 -0.10 -31.81 -1.66
CA MET A 47 -0.23 -30.86 -2.77
C MET A 47 -1.70 -30.76 -3.19
N ILE A 48 -2.19 -29.53 -3.32
CA ILE A 48 -3.53 -29.25 -3.83
C ILE A 48 -3.46 -29.27 -5.35
N THR A 49 -4.33 -30.07 -5.96
CA THR A 49 -4.41 -30.24 -7.41
C THR A 49 -5.75 -29.71 -7.92
N PRO A 50 -5.84 -29.35 -9.22
CA PRO A 50 -7.10 -29.01 -9.87
C PRO A 50 -8.20 -30.07 -9.65
N LEU A 51 -7.84 -31.35 -9.76
CA LEU A 51 -8.75 -32.48 -9.47
C LEU A 51 -9.26 -32.50 -8.02
N LYS A 52 -8.46 -32.06 -7.05
CA LYS A 52 -8.91 -31.97 -5.66
C LYS A 52 -9.84 -30.77 -5.47
N LEU A 53 -9.51 -29.63 -6.06
CA LEU A 53 -10.30 -28.40 -6.01
C LEU A 53 -11.68 -28.57 -6.67
N SER A 54 -11.76 -29.29 -7.79
CA SER A 54 -13.02 -29.50 -8.52
C SER A 54 -14.08 -30.25 -7.71
N LYS A 55 -13.69 -30.97 -6.67
CA LYS A 55 -14.64 -31.63 -5.74
C LYS A 55 -15.41 -30.66 -4.86
N PHE A 56 -14.93 -29.42 -4.74
CA PHE A 56 -15.47 -28.37 -3.87
C PHE A 56 -15.92 -27.14 -4.65
N MET A 57 -15.82 -27.16 -5.97
CA MET A 57 -16.15 -26.02 -6.83
C MET A 57 -17.07 -26.48 -7.97
N ASN A 58 -17.98 -25.60 -8.39
CA ASN A 58 -18.87 -25.88 -9.52
C ASN A 58 -18.26 -25.47 -10.88
N ILE A 59 -17.00 -25.84 -11.11
CA ILE A 59 -16.26 -25.59 -12.35
C ILE A 59 -15.43 -26.82 -12.72
N SER A 60 -15.11 -26.97 -14.00
CA SER A 60 -14.32 -28.12 -14.47
C SER A 60 -12.86 -28.04 -14.03
N ILE A 61 -12.16 -29.17 -14.11
CA ILE A 61 -10.71 -29.26 -13.88
C ILE A 61 -9.98 -28.31 -14.83
N ASP A 62 -10.34 -28.30 -16.11
CA ASP A 62 -9.75 -27.43 -17.13
C ASP A 62 -9.94 -25.95 -16.80
N THR A 63 -11.12 -25.56 -16.30
CA THR A 63 -11.36 -24.18 -15.85
C THR A 63 -10.46 -23.82 -14.67
N ILE A 64 -10.26 -24.72 -13.70
CA ILE A 64 -9.36 -24.48 -12.56
C ILE A 64 -7.92 -24.30 -13.04
N GLU A 65 -7.47 -25.09 -14.02
CA GLU A 65 -6.14 -24.96 -14.60
C GLU A 65 -5.94 -23.61 -15.30
N VAL A 66 -6.93 -23.17 -16.09
CA VAL A 66 -6.92 -21.84 -16.74
C VAL A 66 -6.85 -20.73 -15.70
N GLU A 67 -7.65 -20.81 -14.63
CA GLU A 67 -7.66 -19.79 -13.58
C GLU A 67 -6.35 -19.76 -12.78
N LEU A 68 -5.75 -20.93 -12.51
CA LEU A 68 -4.42 -21.01 -11.89
C LEU A 68 -3.33 -20.44 -12.81
N GLN A 69 -3.40 -20.72 -14.11
CA GLN A 69 -2.46 -20.17 -15.08
C GLN A 69 -2.56 -18.65 -15.16
N ASP A 70 -3.78 -18.09 -15.17
CA ASP A 70 -3.98 -16.63 -15.14
C ASP A 70 -3.40 -15.99 -13.85
N LEU A 71 -3.52 -16.66 -12.70
CA LEU A 71 -2.87 -16.22 -11.45
C LEU A 71 -1.33 -16.24 -11.53
N VAL A 72 -0.76 -17.22 -12.23
CA VAL A 72 0.69 -17.30 -12.50
C VAL A 72 1.12 -16.17 -13.44
N ASP A 73 0.38 -15.94 -14.52
CA ASP A 73 0.67 -14.91 -15.52
C ASP A 73 0.60 -13.49 -14.91
N LYS A 74 -0.36 -13.28 -13.99
CA LYS A 74 -0.48 -12.06 -13.16
C LYS A 74 0.59 -11.92 -12.08
N ARG A 75 1.51 -12.89 -11.96
CA ARG A 75 2.56 -13.01 -10.95
C ARG A 75 2.03 -12.98 -9.51
N LEU A 76 0.80 -13.48 -9.31
CA LEU A 76 0.18 -13.57 -7.98
C LEU A 76 0.58 -14.86 -7.27
N VAL A 77 0.89 -15.90 -8.05
CA VAL A 77 1.13 -17.25 -7.54
C VAL A 77 2.40 -17.84 -8.15
N LYS A 78 3.10 -18.67 -7.36
CA LYS A 78 4.14 -19.56 -7.86
C LYS A 78 3.76 -21.01 -7.59
N ILE A 79 3.68 -21.82 -8.63
CA ILE A 79 3.48 -23.26 -8.50
C ILE A 79 4.84 -23.90 -8.22
N LYS A 80 4.99 -24.53 -7.06
CA LYS A 80 6.17 -25.31 -6.69
C LYS A 80 5.83 -26.80 -6.67
N PRO A 81 6.82 -27.71 -6.72
CA PRO A 81 6.55 -29.15 -6.76
C PRO A 81 5.73 -29.73 -5.60
N ARG A 82 5.60 -29.03 -4.48
CA ARG A 82 4.90 -29.50 -3.27
C ARG A 82 3.81 -28.56 -2.77
N GLU A 83 3.74 -27.34 -3.29
CA GLU A 83 2.86 -26.29 -2.78
C GLU A 83 2.53 -25.27 -3.86
N ILE A 84 1.40 -24.59 -3.67
CA ILE A 84 1.06 -23.37 -4.39
C ILE A 84 1.40 -22.21 -3.46
N ASP A 85 2.36 -21.37 -3.87
CA ASP A 85 2.86 -20.26 -3.06
C ASP A 85 2.11 -18.96 -3.39
N PHE A 86 1.30 -18.51 -2.43
CA PHE A 86 0.52 -17.26 -2.50
C PHE A 86 1.23 -16.07 -1.82
N SER A 87 2.51 -16.15 -1.47
CA SER A 87 3.20 -15.07 -0.78
C SER A 87 3.21 -13.77 -1.59
N GLN A 88 3.35 -13.88 -2.92
CA GLN A 88 3.34 -12.73 -3.85
C GLN A 88 1.97 -12.05 -3.91
N LEU A 89 0.89 -12.84 -3.90
CA LEU A 89 -0.48 -12.35 -3.82
C LEU A 89 -0.67 -11.42 -2.60
N PHE A 90 -0.35 -11.91 -1.40
CA PHE A 90 -0.56 -11.13 -0.17
C PHE A 90 0.39 -9.93 -0.08
N LEU A 91 1.63 -10.06 -0.55
CA LEU A 91 2.56 -8.94 -0.64
C LEU A 91 2.00 -7.84 -1.55
N LYS A 92 1.46 -8.19 -2.72
CA LYS A 92 0.87 -7.23 -3.66
C LYS A 92 -0.35 -6.51 -3.07
N ILE A 93 -1.22 -7.22 -2.35
CA ILE A 93 -2.36 -6.63 -1.64
C ILE A 93 -1.88 -5.62 -0.60
N VAL A 94 -0.91 -6.02 0.24
CA VAL A 94 -0.39 -5.14 1.29
C VAL A 94 0.25 -3.88 0.72
N LEU A 95 1.08 -4.02 -0.30
CA LEU A 95 1.70 -2.86 -0.96
C LEU A 95 0.66 -1.92 -1.56
N LEU A 96 -0.43 -2.47 -2.11
CA LEU A 96 -1.52 -1.67 -2.66
C LEU A 96 -2.22 -0.86 -1.55
N ILE A 97 -2.51 -1.49 -0.41
CA ILE A 97 -3.14 -0.82 0.74
C ILE A 97 -2.22 0.25 1.34
N GLU A 98 -0.93 -0.04 1.49
CA GLU A 98 0.05 0.94 1.98
C GLU A 98 0.12 2.13 1.03
N ASN A 99 0.21 1.90 -0.28
CA ASN A 99 0.23 2.97 -1.29
C ASN A 99 -1.06 3.80 -1.31
N GLU A 100 -2.24 3.17 -1.21
CA GLU A 100 -3.52 3.89 -1.09
C GLU A 100 -3.57 4.76 0.16
N SER A 101 -3.04 4.26 1.29
CA SER A 101 -3.01 4.97 2.56
C SER A 101 -2.07 6.18 2.50
N ILE A 102 -0.90 6.02 1.86
CA ILE A 102 0.05 7.12 1.62
C ILE A 102 -0.63 8.21 0.77
N LYS A 103 -1.20 7.84 -0.37
CA LYS A 103 -1.89 8.78 -1.27
C LYS A 103 -3.05 9.50 -0.59
N LYS A 104 -3.85 8.80 0.21
CA LYS A 104 -4.94 9.42 0.98
C LYS A 104 -4.41 10.43 2.00
N GLY A 105 -3.32 10.08 2.70
CA GLY A 105 -2.67 10.97 3.65
C GLY A 105 -2.10 12.22 2.98
N GLU A 106 -1.49 12.08 1.80
CA GLU A 106 -1.00 13.20 1.00
C GLU A 106 -2.14 14.10 0.54
N THR A 107 -3.21 13.53 -0.04
CA THR A 107 -4.39 14.30 -0.48
C THR A 107 -5.02 15.05 0.70
N TYR A 108 -5.20 14.39 1.85
CA TYR A 108 -5.76 15.02 3.03
C TYR A 108 -4.88 16.17 3.53
N PHE A 109 -3.56 15.99 3.50
CA PHE A 109 -2.63 17.03 3.92
C PHE A 109 -2.69 18.24 2.99
N ILE A 110 -2.72 18.04 1.67
CA ILE A 110 -2.86 19.13 0.70
C ILE A 110 -4.19 19.87 0.89
N GLN A 111 -5.30 19.15 1.07
CA GLN A 111 -6.60 19.74 1.39
C GLN A 111 -6.59 20.56 2.68
N THR A 112 -5.80 20.14 3.68
CA THR A 112 -5.62 20.89 4.92
C THR A 112 -4.91 22.22 4.64
N ILE A 113 -3.84 22.19 3.84
CA ILE A 113 -3.12 23.41 3.45
C ILE A 113 -4.04 24.37 2.69
N GLU A 114 -4.78 23.88 1.69
CA GLU A 114 -5.75 24.69 0.91
C GLU A 114 -6.82 25.34 1.80
N LYS A 115 -7.29 24.62 2.83
CA LYS A 115 -8.27 25.12 3.78
C LYS A 115 -7.70 26.26 4.63
N GLU A 116 -6.46 26.14 5.10
CA GLU A 116 -5.82 27.16 5.94
C GLU A 116 -5.42 28.41 5.15
N ILE A 117 -4.97 28.27 3.90
CA ILE A 117 -4.59 29.43 3.05
C ILE A 117 -5.79 30.09 2.35
N GLY A 118 -6.93 29.39 2.26
CA GLY A 118 -8.17 29.92 1.69
C GLY A 118 -8.22 29.94 0.15
N TRP A 119 -7.29 29.28 -0.52
CA TRP A 119 -7.25 29.11 -1.98
C TRP A 119 -6.78 27.71 -2.37
N LYS A 120 -7.07 27.30 -3.60
CA LYS A 120 -6.77 25.96 -4.10
C LYS A 120 -5.50 25.94 -4.94
N PHE A 121 -4.73 24.87 -4.83
CA PHE A 121 -3.60 24.63 -5.71
C PHE A 121 -4.08 24.16 -7.08
N THR A 122 -3.36 24.55 -8.11
CA THR A 122 -3.47 23.94 -9.44
C THR A 122 -2.77 22.59 -9.46
N ILE A 123 -3.09 21.73 -10.43
CA ILE A 123 -2.46 20.40 -10.57
C ILE A 123 -0.92 20.50 -10.62
N PRO A 124 -0.30 21.41 -11.40
CA PRO A 124 1.16 21.57 -11.40
C PRO A 124 1.73 21.92 -10.02
N GLN A 125 1.05 22.79 -9.28
CA GLN A 125 1.47 23.21 -7.93
C GLN A 125 1.35 22.07 -6.90
N ILE A 126 0.33 21.21 -7.05
CA ILE A 126 0.16 20.01 -6.22
C ILE A 126 1.34 19.06 -6.43
N GLU A 127 1.77 18.85 -7.67
CA GLU A 127 2.91 17.97 -7.95
C GLU A 127 4.22 18.55 -7.41
N GLU A 128 4.47 19.85 -7.60
CA GLU A 128 5.64 20.53 -7.02
C GLU A 128 5.64 20.45 -5.48
N LEU A 129 4.49 20.63 -4.84
CA LEU A 129 4.35 20.51 -3.38
C LEU A 129 4.60 19.08 -2.89
N LYS A 130 4.16 18.06 -3.64
CA LYS A 130 4.47 16.65 -3.32
C LYS A 130 5.97 16.40 -3.38
N ASP A 131 6.65 16.87 -4.41
CA ASP A 131 8.10 16.74 -4.55
C ASP A 131 8.84 17.40 -3.38
N LEU A 132 8.40 18.60 -2.97
CA LEU A 132 8.96 19.31 -1.81
C LEU A 132 8.74 18.55 -0.50
N LEU A 133 7.57 17.96 -0.29
CA LEU A 133 7.25 17.17 0.91
C LEU A 133 8.01 15.85 0.99
N GLN A 134 8.48 15.33 -0.14
CA GLN A 134 9.30 14.12 -0.19
C GLN A 134 10.79 14.40 0.01
N THR A 135 11.27 15.59 -0.38
CA THR A 135 12.71 15.86 -0.50
C THR A 135 13.25 16.93 0.46
N SER A 136 12.43 17.92 0.80
CA SER A 136 12.96 19.23 1.23
C SER A 136 12.31 19.81 2.48
N ILE A 137 11.06 19.44 2.80
CA ILE A 137 10.36 19.98 3.98
C ILE A 137 9.43 18.95 4.61
N SER A 138 9.40 18.89 5.95
CA SER A 138 8.47 18.03 6.68
C SER A 138 7.07 18.63 6.78
N ARG A 139 6.06 17.78 6.92
CA ARG A 139 4.66 18.22 7.11
C ARG A 139 4.48 19.14 8.32
N GLN A 140 5.19 18.88 9.42
CA GLN A 140 5.14 19.73 10.61
C GLN A 140 5.67 21.14 10.32
N GLN A 141 6.76 21.26 9.57
CA GLN A 141 7.30 22.58 9.20
C GLN A 141 6.34 23.36 8.31
N VAL A 142 5.62 22.68 7.40
CA VAL A 142 4.58 23.33 6.59
C VAL A 142 3.44 23.83 7.47
N LEU A 143 2.94 23.03 8.42
CA LEU A 143 1.91 23.47 9.37
C LEU A 143 2.39 24.67 10.22
N ASP A 144 3.64 24.62 10.71
CA ASP A 144 4.25 25.73 11.44
C ASP A 144 4.30 27.02 10.61
N ILE A 145 4.59 26.92 9.31
CA ILE A 145 4.58 28.08 8.40
C ILE A 145 3.16 28.63 8.27
N LEU A 146 2.17 27.76 8.07
CA LEU A 146 0.76 28.15 7.95
C LEU A 146 0.24 28.85 9.21
N TYR A 147 0.63 28.38 10.40
CA TYR A 147 0.21 28.99 11.66
C TYR A 147 0.92 30.32 11.98
N LYS A 148 2.14 30.52 11.48
CA LYS A 148 2.99 31.68 11.84
C LYS A 148 2.92 32.82 10.82
N HIS A 149 2.49 32.56 9.59
CA HIS A 149 2.53 33.52 8.50
C HIS A 149 1.19 33.56 7.76
N GLN A 150 0.75 34.76 7.39
CA GLN A 150 -0.33 34.90 6.42
C GLN A 150 0.21 34.72 5.00
N ILE A 151 -0.44 33.85 4.23
CA ILE A 151 0.04 33.43 2.91
C ILE A 151 -0.99 33.82 1.87
N SER A 152 -0.68 34.87 1.11
CA SER A 152 -1.58 35.46 0.12
C SER A 152 -1.68 34.65 -1.17
N ASP A 153 -0.59 33.99 -1.55
CA ASP A 153 -0.46 33.33 -2.85
C ASP A 153 0.62 32.23 -2.83
N TYR A 154 0.67 31.48 -3.93
CA TYR A 154 1.57 30.35 -4.08
C TYR A 154 3.05 30.73 -4.10
N GLU A 155 3.41 31.88 -4.67
CA GLU A 155 4.81 32.30 -4.73
C GLU A 155 5.33 32.68 -3.33
N ALA A 156 4.49 33.36 -2.55
CA ALA A 156 4.76 33.66 -1.14
C ALA A 156 4.89 32.37 -0.31
N PHE A 157 4.02 31.38 -0.57
CA PHE A 157 4.09 30.06 0.06
C PHE A 157 5.43 29.37 -0.22
N LEU A 158 5.85 29.30 -1.48
CA LEU A 158 7.12 28.69 -1.88
C LEU A 158 8.33 29.44 -1.32
N LYS A 159 8.32 30.78 -1.31
CA LYS A 159 9.39 31.58 -0.69
C LYS A 159 9.54 31.29 0.79
N LEU A 160 8.43 31.10 1.50
CA LEU A 160 8.46 30.70 2.91
C LEU A 160 8.98 29.28 3.06
N ILE A 161 8.49 28.31 2.29
CA ILE A 161 9.01 26.93 2.31
C ILE A 161 10.53 26.92 2.06
N GLY A 162 11.02 27.64 1.05
CA GLY A 162 12.44 27.73 0.71
C GLY A 162 13.32 28.30 1.83
N LYS A 163 12.78 29.18 2.68
CA LYS A 163 13.50 29.68 3.87
C LYS A 163 13.62 28.63 4.98
N TYR A 164 12.66 27.70 5.07
CA TYR A 164 12.62 26.67 6.09
C TYR A 164 13.26 25.35 5.64
N SER A 165 13.31 25.07 4.33
CA SER A 165 14.05 23.93 3.77
C SER A 165 15.57 24.10 3.94
N ASN A 166 16.09 25.32 3.79
CA ASN A 166 17.50 25.66 4.06
C ASN A 166 17.88 25.69 5.55
N LYS A 167 16.94 25.38 6.46
CA LYS A 167 17.19 25.32 7.91
C LYS A 167 17.40 23.91 8.45
N ILE A 168 17.60 22.92 7.59
CA ILE A 168 18.05 21.58 7.98
C ILE A 168 19.58 21.57 8.09
N GLU A 169 20.12 22.45 8.93
CA GLU A 169 21.45 22.30 9.53
C GLU A 169 21.39 22.78 10.98
N LYS A 170 20.97 21.86 11.86
CA LYS A 170 21.55 21.64 13.20
C LYS A 170 20.86 20.44 13.82
N SER A 171 21.50 19.30 13.61
CA SER A 171 21.47 18.09 14.43
C SER A 171 20.56 18.12 15.66
N LEU A 172 19.40 17.49 15.58
CA LEU A 172 18.89 16.70 16.70
C LEU A 172 19.64 15.35 16.67
N LYS A 173 20.96 15.41 16.90
CA LYS A 173 21.66 14.26 17.46
C LYS A 173 21.19 14.22 18.90
N PHE A 174 20.38 13.22 19.22
CA PHE A 174 20.13 12.84 20.59
C PHE A 174 21.49 12.69 21.31
N ASN A 175 21.74 13.53 22.32
CA ASN A 175 22.77 13.24 23.33
C ASN A 175 22.24 12.08 24.20
N TRP A 176 22.52 10.84 23.79
CA TRP A 176 22.38 9.65 24.64
C TRP A 176 23.71 9.23 25.29
N LEU A 177 24.70 10.12 25.34
CA LEU A 177 25.98 9.88 26.01
C LEU A 177 26.47 11.17 26.67
N GLU A 178 25.85 11.52 27.80
CA GLU A 178 26.61 12.16 28.88
C GLU A 178 26.95 11.03 29.87
N ASN A 179 28.24 10.72 29.96
CA ASN A 179 28.83 9.93 31.04
C ASN A 179 28.81 10.73 32.34
#